data_AF-A0A1C3HPJ8-F1
#
_entry.id   AF-A0A1C3HPJ8-F1
#
_cell.length_a   1.000
_cell.length_b   1.000
_cell.length_c   1.000
_cell.angle_alpha   90.00
_cell.angle_beta   90.00
_cell.angle_gamma   90.00
#
_symmetry.space_group_name_H-M   'P 1'
#
loop_
_entity.id
_entity.type
_entity.pdbx_description
1 polymer ?
#
loop_
_entity_poly.entity_id
_entity_poly.type
_entity_poly.pdbx_seq_one_letter_code
_entity_poly.pdbx_strand_id
1 'polypeptide(L)'
;SDWKDRRLWVTVTPIMLVTFPAAVQAIVWEHFRIGFGATLCCISLVLGEWINRYFNFWGWTYFPINIVFPAILTPGAILLDGVLIL
;
A
#
# COMPACT_ATOMS: atom_id res chain seq x y z
N SER A 1 -1.86 -15.89 3.13
CA SER A 1 -2.99 -15.67 4.04
C SER A 1 -2.60 -15.98 5.47
N ASP A 2 -1.94 -17.12 5.68
CA ASP A 2 -1.51 -17.64 6.99
C ASP A 2 -0.70 -16.64 7.84
N TRP A 3 0.10 -15.79 7.21
CA TRP A 3 0.94 -14.80 7.91
C TRP A 3 0.21 -13.49 8.25
N LYS A 4 -1.03 -13.30 7.81
CA LYS A 4 -1.85 -12.12 8.14
C LYS A 4 -2.50 -12.30 9.52
N ASP A 5 -1.67 -12.39 10.55
CA ASP A 5 -2.08 -12.64 11.92
C ASP A 5 -2.64 -11.39 12.62
N ARG A 6 -3.07 -11.54 13.88
CA ARG A 6 -3.69 -10.45 14.66
C ARG A 6 -2.69 -9.60 15.45
N ARG A 7 -1.42 -10.00 15.54
CA ARG A 7 -0.42 -9.31 16.36
C ARG A 7 0.67 -8.68 15.49
N LEU A 8 1.41 -9.47 14.73
CA LEU A 8 2.57 -8.98 14.00
C LEU A 8 2.16 -8.23 12.74
N TRP A 9 1.28 -8.81 11.93
CA TRP A 9 0.82 -8.20 10.70
C TRP A 9 0.11 -6.86 10.93
N VAL A 10 -0.77 -6.79 11.93
CA VAL A 10 -1.50 -5.56 12.27
C VAL A 10 -0.57 -4.45 12.79
N THR A 11 0.61 -4.78 13.29
CA THR A 11 1.56 -3.81 13.86
C THR A 11 2.63 -3.41 12.84
N VAL A 12 3.31 -4.38 12.25
CA VAL A 12 4.48 -4.15 11.40
C VAL A 12 4.05 -3.52 10.06
N THR A 13 2.99 -4.06 9.45
CA THR A 13 2.54 -3.60 8.12
C THR A 13 2.22 -2.11 8.09
N PRO A 14 1.40 -1.52 8.99
CA PRO A 14 1.15 -0.08 8.95
C PRO A 14 2.38 0.77 9.29
N ILE A 15 3.21 0.35 10.26
CA ILE A 15 4.42 1.10 10.65
C ILE A 15 5.40 1.21 9.48
N MET A 16 5.60 0.14 8.73
CA MET A 16 6.52 0.15 7.60
C MET A 16 5.95 0.92 6.41
N LEU A 17 4.64 0.80 6.17
CA LEU A 17 4.00 1.34 4.97
C LEU A 17 3.71 2.84 5.01
N VAL A 18 3.79 3.49 6.18
CA VAL A 18 3.60 4.96 6.27
C VAL A 18 4.81 5.76 5.75
N THR A 19 5.98 5.12 5.65
CA THR A 19 7.26 5.78 5.34
C THR A 19 7.25 6.52 4.00
N PHE A 20 6.92 5.83 2.91
CA PHE A 20 6.86 6.42 1.56
C PHE A 20 5.73 7.43 1.39
N PRO A 21 4.48 7.14 1.79
CA PRO A 21 3.40 8.11 1.81
C PRO A 21 3.80 9.43 2.48
N ALA A 22 4.40 9.38 3.67
CA ALA A 22 4.83 10.58 4.38
C ALA A 22 5.90 11.37 3.61
N ALA A 23 6.91 10.69 3.06
CA ALA A 23 7.98 11.33 2.29
C ALA A 23 7.46 12.00 1.00
N VAL A 24 6.58 11.33 0.26
CA VAL A 24 6.02 11.87 -0.98
C VAL A 24 5.03 12.99 -0.69
N GLN A 25 4.19 12.86 0.34
CA GLN A 25 3.32 13.94 0.77
C GLN A 25 4.09 15.19 1.13
N ALA A 26 5.22 15.09 1.85
CA ALA A 26 6.03 16.27 2.18
C ALA A 26 6.45 17.05 0.92
N ILE A 27 7.01 16.36 -0.08
CA ILE A 27 7.47 17.00 -1.33
C ILE A 27 6.28 17.55 -2.12
N VAL A 28 5.27 16.72 -2.37
CA VAL A 28 4.15 17.04 -3.26
C VAL A 28 3.26 18.13 -2.68
N TRP A 29 3.08 18.15 -1.36
CA TRP A 29 2.31 19.18 -0.67
C TRP A 29 3.06 20.51 -0.58
N GLU A 30 4.35 20.50 -0.23
CA GLU A 30 5.13 21.73 -0.08
C GLU A 30 5.32 22.46 -1.42
N HIS A 31 5.59 21.71 -2.50
CA HIS A 31 5.96 22.31 -3.78
C HIS A 31 4.77 22.54 -4.71
N PHE A 32 3.76 21.67 -4.67
CA PHE A 32 2.67 21.68 -5.65
C PHE A 32 1.28 21.84 -5.01
N ARG A 33 1.16 21.79 -3.68
CA ARG A 33 -0.12 21.82 -2.95
C ARG A 33 -1.13 20.77 -3.43
N ILE A 34 -0.60 19.61 -3.81
CA ILE A 34 -1.38 18.47 -4.29
C ILE A 34 -1.63 17.52 -3.11
N GLY A 35 -2.89 17.14 -2.88
CA GLY A 35 -3.31 16.34 -1.73
C GLY A 35 -3.56 14.85 -2.03
N PHE A 36 -2.87 14.24 -2.99
CA PHE A 36 -3.00 12.80 -3.29
C PHE A 36 -1.67 12.02 -3.17
N GLY A 37 -0.72 12.55 -2.39
CA GLY A 37 0.62 11.96 -2.26
C GLY A 37 0.62 10.55 -1.68
N ALA A 38 -0.15 10.30 -0.62
CA ALA A 38 -0.21 8.99 0.03
C ALA A 38 -0.92 7.96 -0.85
N THR A 39 -2.04 8.34 -1.46
CA THR A 39 -2.84 7.50 -2.36
C THR A 39 -2.05 7.10 -3.59
N LEU A 40 -1.25 7.99 -4.18
CA LEU A 40 -0.36 7.66 -5.30
C LEU A 40 0.64 6.56 -4.92
N CYS A 41 1.30 6.69 -3.76
CA CYS A 41 2.24 5.68 -3.27
C CYS A 41 1.57 4.32 -3.06
N CYS A 42 0.45 4.30 -2.35
CA CYS A 42 -0.23 3.04 -2.02
C CYS A 42 -0.82 2.35 -3.26
N ILE A 43 -1.37 3.09 -4.22
CA ILE A 43 -1.86 2.51 -5.48
C ILE A 43 -0.71 1.92 -6.29
N SER A 44 0.41 2.64 -6.38
CA SER A 44 1.60 2.16 -7.10
C SER A 44 2.13 0.86 -6.50
N LEU A 45 2.20 0.77 -5.17
CA LEU A 45 2.60 -0.46 -4.47
C LEU A 45 1.63 -1.60 -4.75
N VAL A 46 0.32 -1.38 -4.54
CA VAL A 46 -0.70 -2.42 -4.70
C VAL A 46 -0.74 -2.92 -6.16
N LEU A 47 -0.57 -2.04 -7.14
CA LEU A 47 -0.49 -2.40 -8.55
C LEU A 47 0.74 -3.28 -8.83
N GLY A 48 1.92 -2.87 -8.35
CA GLY A 48 3.14 -3.67 -8.48
C GLY A 48 3.02 -5.04 -7.82
N GLU A 49 2.41 -5.10 -6.64
CA GLU A 49 2.13 -6.36 -5.95
C GLU A 49 1.18 -7.24 -6.78
N TRP A 50 0.05 -6.71 -7.26
CA TRP A 50 -0.91 -7.48 -8.06
C TRP A 50 -0.29 -8.03 -9.34
N ILE A 51 0.48 -7.23 -10.08
CA ILE A 51 1.21 -7.69 -11.27
C ILE A 51 2.08 -8.90 -10.89
N ASN A 52 2.88 -8.78 -9.83
CA ASN A 52 3.75 -9.86 -9.40
C ASN A 52 2.99 -11.11 -8.91
N ARG A 53 1.89 -10.93 -8.15
CA ARG A 53 1.07 -12.05 -7.65
C ARG A 53 0.39 -12.81 -8.78
N TYR A 54 -0.11 -12.11 -9.80
CA TYR A 54 -0.72 -12.76 -10.95
C TYR A 54 0.30 -13.43 -11.86
N PHE A 55 1.31 -12.71 -12.35
CA PHE A 55 2.21 -13.26 -13.37
C PHE A 55 3.23 -14.26 -12.81
N ASN A 56 3.83 -13.99 -11.64
CA ASN A 56 4.87 -14.85 -11.08
C ASN A 56 4.31 -15.89 -10.11
N PHE A 57 3.60 -15.47 -9.05
CA PHE A 57 3.11 -16.42 -8.05
C PHE A 57 2.07 -17.38 -8.62
N TRP A 58 1.06 -16.86 -9.31
CA TRP A 58 0.05 -17.72 -9.93
C TRP A 58 0.47 -18.23 -11.31
N GLY A 59 0.90 -17.34 -12.22
CA GLY A 59 1.15 -17.68 -13.61
C GLY A 59 2.36 -18.59 -13.83
N TRP A 60 3.43 -18.42 -13.05
CA TRP A 60 4.67 -19.20 -13.18
C TRP A 60 4.78 -20.33 -12.15
N THR A 61 4.44 -20.07 -10.89
CA THR A 61 4.64 -21.03 -9.79
C THR A 61 3.33 -21.66 -9.26
N TYR A 62 2.19 -21.34 -9.87
CA TYR A 62 0.88 -21.96 -9.62
C TYR A 62 0.34 -21.84 -8.18
N PHE A 63 0.83 -20.87 -7.40
CA PHE A 63 0.24 -20.59 -6.10
C PHE A 63 -1.18 -20.01 -6.25
N PRO A 64 -2.17 -20.53 -5.50
CA PRO A 64 -3.52 -19.98 -5.49
C PRO A 64 -3.57 -18.51 -5.09
N ILE A 65 -4.27 -17.67 -5.88
CA ILE A 65 -4.39 -16.22 -5.64
C ILE A 65 -4.99 -15.90 -4.25
N ASN A 66 -5.93 -16.72 -3.78
CA ASN A 66 -6.53 -16.59 -2.44
C ASN A 66 -5.53 -16.74 -1.29
N ILE A 67 -4.35 -17.31 -1.53
CA ILE A 67 -3.27 -17.41 -0.54
C ILE A 67 -2.33 -16.20 -0.64
N VAL A 68 -2.04 -15.73 -1.86
CA VAL A 68 -0.99 -14.75 -2.13
C VAL A 68 -1.48 -13.31 -2.32
N PHE A 69 -2.77 -13.03 -2.18
CA PHE A 69 -3.33 -11.69 -2.37
C PHE A 69 -2.66 -10.62 -1.46
N PRO A 70 -2.47 -9.39 -1.97
CA PRO A 70 -1.80 -8.30 -1.24
C PRO A 70 -2.62 -7.74 -0.07
N ALA A 71 -2.05 -6.75 0.63
CA ALA A 71 -2.74 -6.00 1.68
C ALA A 71 -3.68 -4.94 1.07
N ILE A 72 -4.73 -4.58 1.80
CA ILE A 72 -5.60 -3.46 1.41
C ILE A 72 -5.10 -2.20 2.12
N LEU A 73 -4.54 -1.27 1.35
CA LEU A 73 -3.89 -0.05 1.86
C LEU A 73 -4.63 1.23 1.48
N THR A 74 -5.43 1.15 0.41
CA THR A 74 -6.12 2.30 -0.20
C THR A 74 -6.97 3.11 0.77
N PRO A 75 -7.79 2.52 1.67
CA PRO A 75 -8.60 3.30 2.61
C PRO A 75 -7.75 4.14 3.57
N GLY A 76 -6.65 3.58 4.08
CA GLY A 76 -5.73 4.29 4.97
C GLY A 76 -5.04 5.45 4.26
N ALA A 77 -4.64 5.26 3.00
CA ALA A 77 -4.00 6.30 2.21
C ALA A 77 -4.96 7.48 1.91
N ILE A 78 -6.21 7.19 1.56
CA ILE A 78 -7.24 8.23 1.31
C ILE A 78 -7.49 9.04 2.58
N LEU A 79 -7.59 8.39 3.75
CA LEU A 79 -7.75 9.08 5.02
C LEU A 79 -6.56 9.98 5.34
N LEU A 80 -5.34 9.49 5.09
CA LEU A 80 -4.11 10.25 5.36
C LEU A 80 -4.00 11.48 4.46
N ASP A 81 -4.29 11.35 3.16
CA ASP A 81 -4.40 12.47 2.22
C ASP A 81 -5.53 13.43 2.61
N GLY A 82 -6.69 12.91 3.03
CA GLY A 82 -7.82 13.73 3.48
C GLY A 82 -7.49 14.58 4.71
N VAL A 83 -6.77 14.02 5.69
CA VAL A 83 -6.30 14.76 6.88
C VAL A 83 -5.28 15.83 6.51
N LEU A 84 -4.46 15.64 5.48
CA LEU A 84 -3.49 16.64 5.04
C LEU A 84 -4.15 17.85 4.35
N ILE A 85 -5.28 17.63 3.67
CA ILE A 85 -6.01 18.68 2.94
C ILE A 85 -6.90 19.52 3.87
N LEU A 86 -7.47 18.90 4.92
CA LEU A 86 -8.35 19.54 5.90
C LEU A 86 -7.60 20.54 6.79
#